data_AF-A0A067BSD0-F1
#
_entry.id   AF-A0A067BSD0-F1
#
_cell.length_a   1.000
_cell.length_b   1.000
_cell.length_c   1.000
_cell.angle_alpha   90.00
_cell.angle_beta   90.00
_cell.angle_gamma   90.00
#
_symmetry.space_group_name_H-M   'P 1'
#
loop_
_entity.id
_entity.type
_entity.pdbx_description
1 polymer ?
#
loop_
_entity_poly.entity_id
_entity_poly.type
_entity_poly.pdbx_seq_one_letter_code
_entity_poly.pdbx_strand_id
1 'polypeptide(L)'
;MDQQRLSKRACVVPMAVVQSNVLVDIMHCLDSTKDVLSLLQALPPASLDAPLAALWTLLATPDALDAKHWPQVCVEEIDRRYTSTVLAALPLFRSIRIKNIERLNAMLLDVPIDEHWRPVLSTWLASGHATHLHLDNFTCDDDVEMGHNIAATTSLTSLKLNDSPGVVQGLVDANVPLPSITELRLQSAR
;
A
#
# COMPACT_ATOMS: atom_id res chain seq x y z
N MET A 1 -29.61 -45.87 -41.12
CA MET A 1 -28.13 -45.66 -41.06
C MET A 1 -27.92 -44.34 -40.35
N ASP A 2 -27.80 -44.41 -39.03
CA ASP A 2 -27.78 -43.27 -38.12
C ASP A 2 -26.43 -42.55 -38.11
N GLN A 3 -26.52 -41.22 -38.09
CA GLN A 3 -25.46 -40.27 -38.27
C GLN A 3 -24.82 -39.94 -36.91
N GLN A 4 -23.66 -40.52 -36.62
CA GLN A 4 -22.89 -40.21 -35.40
C GLN A 4 -22.22 -38.83 -35.52
N ARG A 5 -22.82 -37.85 -34.88
CA ARG A 5 -22.29 -36.50 -34.67
C ARG A 5 -21.27 -36.55 -33.54
N LEU A 6 -19.98 -36.48 -33.87
CA LEU A 6 -18.89 -36.37 -32.88
C LEU A 6 -18.95 -34.98 -32.22
N SER A 7 -19.49 -34.94 -31.00
CA SER A 7 -19.47 -33.76 -30.14
C SER A 7 -18.06 -33.53 -29.59
N LYS A 8 -17.35 -32.57 -30.18
CA LYS A 8 -16.08 -32.06 -29.67
C LYS A 8 -16.36 -31.27 -28.38
N ARG A 9 -16.13 -31.89 -27.21
CA ARG A 9 -16.19 -31.20 -25.92
C ARG A 9 -15.09 -30.14 -25.90
N ALA A 10 -15.46 -28.86 -25.93
CA ALA A 10 -14.56 -27.77 -25.61
C ALA A 10 -14.11 -27.96 -24.16
N CYS A 11 -12.82 -28.25 -23.96
CA CYS A 11 -12.20 -28.22 -22.66
C CYS A 11 -12.07 -26.74 -22.28
N VAL A 12 -13.11 -26.20 -21.65
CA VAL A 12 -13.02 -24.91 -20.97
C VAL A 12 -12.24 -25.19 -19.70
N VAL A 13 -10.91 -25.03 -19.80
CA VAL A 13 -10.05 -25.01 -18.63
C VAL A 13 -10.51 -23.80 -17.81
N PRO A 14 -10.92 -23.96 -16.55
CA PRO A 14 -11.11 -22.81 -15.69
C PRO A 14 -9.75 -22.12 -15.64
N MET A 15 -9.63 -20.91 -16.18
CA MET A 15 -8.44 -20.10 -15.94
C MET A 15 -8.31 -20.03 -14.43
N ALA A 16 -7.27 -20.66 -13.91
CA ALA A 16 -6.97 -20.65 -12.49
C ALA A 16 -6.97 -19.18 -12.08
N VAL A 17 -7.90 -18.82 -11.20
CA VAL A 17 -7.94 -17.52 -10.56
C VAL A 17 -6.58 -17.38 -9.89
N VAL A 18 -5.69 -16.58 -10.47
CA VAL A 18 -4.42 -16.29 -9.85
C VAL A 18 -4.77 -15.63 -8.52
N GLN A 19 -4.32 -16.22 -7.42
CA GLN A 19 -4.61 -15.68 -6.10
C GLN A 19 -4.00 -14.26 -6.01
N SER A 20 -4.76 -13.28 -5.53
CA SER A 20 -4.35 -11.87 -5.53
C SER A 20 -3.01 -11.64 -4.81
N ASN A 21 -2.71 -12.43 -3.78
CA ASN A 21 -1.43 -12.39 -3.06
C ASN A 21 -0.22 -12.72 -3.95
N VAL A 22 -0.31 -13.73 -4.82
CA VAL A 22 0.78 -14.10 -5.73
C VAL A 22 1.03 -13.01 -6.76
N LEU A 23 -0.02 -12.34 -7.25
CA LEU A 23 0.13 -11.21 -8.16
C LEU A 23 0.84 -10.05 -7.49
N VAL A 24 0.45 -9.72 -6.26
CA VAL A 24 1.09 -8.66 -5.47
C VAL A 24 2.57 -8.97 -5.27
N ASP A 25 2.92 -10.21 -4.91
CA ASP A 25 4.31 -10.64 -4.76
C ASP A 25 5.11 -10.50 -6.06
N ILE A 26 4.54 -10.91 -7.20
CA ILE A 26 5.18 -10.76 -8.52
C ILE A 26 5.37 -9.27 -8.84
N MET A 27 4.36 -8.43 -8.60
CA MET A 27 4.43 -7.00 -8.87
C MET A 27 5.52 -6.31 -8.05
N HIS A 28 5.75 -6.75 -6.81
CA HIS A 28 6.83 -6.24 -5.97
C HIS A 28 8.23 -6.67 -6.40
N CYS A 29 8.35 -7.72 -7.22
CA CYS A 29 9.60 -8.10 -7.85
C CYS A 29 9.91 -7.27 -9.11
N LEU A 30 8.98 -6.43 -9.57
CA LEU A 30 9.17 -5.57 -10.74
C LEU A 30 9.60 -4.17 -10.30
N ASP A 31 10.80 -3.76 -10.70
CA ASP A 31 11.32 -2.41 -10.41
C ASP A 31 10.67 -1.32 -11.30
N SER A 32 10.00 -1.72 -12.37
CA SER A 32 9.45 -0.83 -13.40
C SER A 32 7.92 -0.76 -13.33
N THR A 33 7.39 0.46 -13.17
CA THR A 33 5.94 0.74 -13.24
C THR A 33 5.31 0.31 -14.56
N LYS A 34 6.08 0.34 -15.66
CA LYS A 34 5.62 -0.10 -16.99
C LYS A 34 5.42 -1.61 -17.08
N ASP A 35 6.27 -2.37 -16.39
CA ASP A 35 6.19 -3.83 -16.36
C ASP A 35 4.99 -4.26 -15.52
N VAL A 36 4.77 -3.57 -14.38
CA VAL A 36 3.57 -3.75 -13.55
C VAL A 36 2.30 -3.42 -14.33
N LEU A 37 2.28 -2.30 -15.07
CA LEU A 37 1.14 -1.94 -15.91
C LEU A 37 0.88 -3.00 -16.99
N SER A 38 1.94 -3.49 -17.64
CA SER A 38 1.84 -4.53 -18.67
C SER A 38 1.31 -5.85 -18.10
N LEU A 39 1.74 -6.22 -16.88
CA LEU A 39 1.21 -7.39 -16.16
C LEU A 39 -0.27 -7.21 -15.84
N LEU A 40 -0.68 -6.06 -15.30
CA LEU A 40 -2.08 -5.78 -14.98
C LEU A 40 -2.97 -5.74 -16.23
N GLN A 41 -2.45 -5.23 -17.36
CA GLN A 41 -3.16 -5.23 -18.65
C GLN A 41 -3.35 -6.64 -19.23
N ALA A 42 -2.49 -7.60 -18.87
CA ALA A 42 -2.62 -8.99 -19.27
C ALA A 42 -3.68 -9.75 -18.46
N LEU A 43 -4.15 -9.19 -17.34
CA LEU A 43 -5.16 -9.82 -16.48
C LEU A 43 -6.58 -9.59 -17.01
N PRO A 44 -7.49 -10.57 -16.87
CA PRO A 44 -8.91 -10.35 -17.11
C PRO A 44 -9.46 -9.24 -16.22
N PRO A 45 -10.33 -8.33 -16.72
CA PRO A 45 -10.93 -7.29 -15.89
C PRO A 45 -11.70 -7.83 -14.68
N ALA A 46 -12.25 -9.04 -14.80
CA ALA A 46 -12.99 -9.72 -13.74
C ALA A 46 -12.11 -10.18 -12.56
N SER A 47 -10.77 -10.19 -12.69
CA SER A 47 -9.85 -10.53 -11.60
C SER A 47 -9.24 -9.31 -10.90
N LEU A 48 -9.53 -8.10 -11.36
CA LEU A 48 -9.07 -6.87 -10.70
C LEU A 48 -10.04 -6.54 -9.58
N ASP A 49 -9.64 -6.84 -8.34
CA ASP A 49 -10.31 -6.31 -7.15
C ASP A 49 -10.14 -4.79 -7.04
N ALA A 50 -10.83 -4.17 -6.08
CA ALA A 50 -10.82 -2.72 -5.93
C ALA A 50 -9.39 -2.12 -5.78
N PRO A 51 -8.49 -2.71 -4.96
CA PRO A 51 -7.11 -2.24 -4.88
C PRO A 51 -6.32 -2.38 -6.19
N LEU A 52 -6.46 -3.51 -6.90
CA LEU A 52 -5.75 -3.73 -8.17
C LEU A 52 -6.26 -2.80 -9.27
N ALA A 53 -7.57 -2.56 -9.33
CA ALA A 53 -8.16 -1.61 -10.27
C ALA A 53 -7.71 -0.16 -9.98
N ALA A 54 -7.60 0.20 -8.70
CA ALA A 54 -7.09 1.49 -8.28
C ALA A 54 -5.62 1.66 -8.67
N LEU A 55 -4.78 0.66 -8.42
CA LEU A 55 -3.38 0.70 -8.82
C LEU A 55 -3.21 0.76 -10.34
N TRP A 56 -3.99 -0.02 -11.09
CA TRP A 56 -4.01 0.06 -12.54
C TRP A 56 -4.33 1.48 -13.01
N THR A 57 -5.31 2.13 -12.40
CA THR A 57 -5.69 3.52 -12.72
C THR A 57 -4.55 4.51 -12.44
N LEU A 58 -3.83 4.35 -11.33
CA LEU A 58 -2.65 5.18 -11.00
C LEU A 58 -1.51 4.99 -12.01
N LEU A 59 -1.23 3.75 -12.42
CA LEU A 59 -0.14 3.46 -13.35
C LEU A 59 -0.48 3.80 -14.80
N ALA A 60 -1.75 3.69 -15.18
CA ALA A 60 -2.23 4.02 -16.52
C ALA A 60 -2.37 5.53 -16.73
N THR A 61 -2.54 6.31 -15.66
CA THR A 61 -2.71 7.76 -15.75
C THR A 61 -1.35 8.45 -15.75
N PRO A 62 -1.01 9.22 -16.81
CA PRO A 62 0.22 10.01 -16.83
C PRO A 62 0.27 10.96 -15.63
N ASP A 63 1.46 11.11 -15.03
CA ASP A 63 1.74 11.99 -13.90
C ASP A 63 1.03 11.67 -12.56
N ALA A 64 0.20 10.62 -12.49
CA ALA A 64 -0.47 10.24 -11.24
C ALA A 64 0.48 9.58 -10.23
N LEU A 65 1.47 8.81 -10.69
CA LEU A 65 2.53 8.24 -9.87
C LEU A 65 3.89 8.38 -10.58
N ASP A 66 4.80 9.17 -9.99
CA ASP A 66 6.18 9.27 -10.48
C ASP A 66 6.89 7.92 -10.31
N ALA A 67 7.64 7.48 -11.33
CA ALA A 67 8.37 6.23 -11.32
C ALA A 67 9.38 6.13 -10.16
N LYS A 68 9.87 7.27 -9.64
CA LYS A 68 10.75 7.31 -8.47
C LYS A 68 10.06 6.89 -7.16
N HIS A 69 8.72 6.86 -7.15
CA HIS A 69 7.88 6.44 -6.02
C HIS A 69 7.36 5.00 -6.18
N TRP A 70 7.96 4.23 -7.08
CA TRP A 70 7.74 2.79 -7.14
C TRP A 70 8.99 2.06 -6.63
N PRO A 71 8.85 1.02 -5.80
CA PRO A 71 7.63 0.49 -5.18
C PRO A 71 7.24 1.20 -3.86
N GLN A 72 7.93 2.28 -3.47
CA GLN A 72 7.63 3.06 -2.26
C GLN A 72 6.77 4.29 -2.56
N VAL A 73 5.51 4.27 -2.12
CA VAL A 73 4.59 5.39 -2.34
C VAL A 73 4.81 6.51 -1.31
N CYS A 74 4.93 7.76 -1.80
CA CYS A 74 4.88 8.97 -0.98
C CYS A 74 3.49 9.61 -1.12
N VAL A 75 2.61 9.41 -0.12
CA VAL A 75 1.18 9.71 -0.25
C VAL A 75 0.93 11.21 -0.48
N GLU A 76 1.69 12.07 0.21
CA GLU A 76 1.56 13.53 0.14
C GLU A 76 2.15 14.19 -1.11
N GLU A 77 2.88 13.43 -1.94
CA GLU A 77 3.43 13.92 -3.21
C GLU A 77 2.51 13.64 -4.39
N ILE A 78 1.43 12.88 -4.18
CA ILE A 78 0.48 12.55 -5.23
C ILE A 78 -0.52 13.71 -5.39
N ASP A 79 -0.89 14.03 -6.62
CA ASP A 79 -1.87 15.06 -6.90
C ASP A 79 -3.20 14.70 -6.23
N ARG A 80 -3.84 15.71 -5.60
CA ARG A 80 -5.10 15.56 -4.86
C ARG A 80 -6.20 14.88 -5.67
N ARG A 81 -6.19 15.03 -7.00
CA ARG A 81 -7.15 14.39 -7.91
C ARG A 81 -7.10 12.87 -7.88
N TYR A 82 -5.99 12.28 -7.41
CA TYR A 82 -5.80 10.83 -7.33
C TYR A 82 -5.80 10.30 -5.90
N THR A 83 -6.03 11.13 -4.87
CA THR A 83 -5.99 10.73 -3.46
C THR A 83 -6.81 9.47 -3.20
N SER A 84 -8.11 9.47 -3.54
CA SER A 84 -8.97 8.31 -3.31
C SER A 84 -8.48 7.05 -4.03
N THR A 85 -7.89 7.20 -5.21
CA THR A 85 -7.30 6.09 -5.96
C THR A 85 -6.04 5.54 -5.26
N VAL A 86 -5.20 6.42 -4.71
CA VAL A 86 -4.03 6.01 -3.90
C VAL A 86 -4.44 5.28 -2.65
N LEU A 87 -5.42 5.81 -1.91
CA LEU A 87 -5.90 5.20 -0.67
C LEU A 87 -6.48 3.80 -0.94
N ALA A 88 -7.22 3.63 -2.05
CA ALA A 88 -7.74 2.34 -2.47
C ALA A 88 -6.63 1.36 -2.89
N ALA A 89 -5.56 1.83 -3.53
CA ALA A 89 -4.41 1.02 -3.93
C ALA A 89 -3.42 0.75 -2.79
N LEU A 90 -3.53 1.49 -1.67
CA LEU A 90 -2.56 1.49 -0.57
C LEU A 90 -2.23 0.09 -0.02
N PRO A 91 -3.19 -0.83 0.16
CA PRO A 91 -2.91 -2.19 0.64
C PRO A 91 -1.99 -3.02 -0.28
N LEU A 92 -1.77 -2.57 -1.51
CA LEU A 92 -0.86 -3.21 -2.47
C LEU A 92 0.56 -2.65 -2.40
N PHE A 93 0.81 -1.60 -1.63
CA PHE A 93 2.16 -1.07 -1.45
C PHE A 93 2.81 -1.69 -0.23
N ARG A 94 3.99 -2.29 -0.40
CA ARG A 94 4.80 -2.82 0.72
C ARG A 94 5.50 -1.72 1.51
N SER A 95 5.74 -0.57 0.89
CA SER A 95 6.44 0.55 1.49
C SER A 95 5.68 1.85 1.33
N ILE A 96 5.51 2.55 2.45
CA ILE A 96 4.94 3.89 2.51
C ILE A 96 5.96 4.84 3.11
N ARG A 97 6.03 6.03 2.53
CA ARG A 97 6.69 7.18 3.11
C ARG A 97 5.68 8.31 3.31
N ILE A 98 5.72 8.93 4.49
CA ILE A 98 4.96 10.14 4.83
C ILE A 98 5.98 11.22 5.19
N LYS A 99 6.20 12.20 4.31
CA LYS A 99 7.18 13.28 4.52
C LYS A 99 6.64 14.46 5.33
N ASN A 100 5.33 14.68 5.28
CA ASN A 100 4.72 15.83 5.91
C ASN A 100 3.26 15.54 6.24
N ILE A 101 2.98 15.39 7.54
CA ILE A 101 1.63 15.08 8.02
C ILE A 101 0.64 16.22 7.82
N GLU A 102 1.09 17.48 7.85
CA GLU A 102 0.24 18.63 7.57
C GLU A 102 -0.22 18.65 6.11
N ARG A 103 0.66 18.28 5.17
CA ARG A 103 0.30 18.12 3.76
C ARG A 103 -0.65 16.95 3.55
N LEU A 104 -0.41 15.82 4.21
CA LEU A 104 -1.33 14.68 4.17
C LEU A 104 -2.72 15.07 4.73
N ASN A 105 -2.76 15.74 5.87
CA ASN A 105 -3.99 16.28 6.44
C ASN A 105 -4.67 17.26 5.47
N ALA A 106 -3.93 18.21 4.89
CA ALA A 106 -4.49 19.16 3.92
C ALA A 106 -4.98 18.49 2.63
N MET A 107 -4.46 17.33 2.25
CA MET A 107 -4.99 16.53 1.15
C MET A 107 -6.28 15.80 1.53
N LEU A 108 -6.42 15.39 2.79
CA LEU A 108 -7.57 14.65 3.30
C LEU A 108 -8.70 15.54 3.82
N LEU A 109 -8.43 16.80 4.17
CA LEU A 109 -9.44 17.77 4.64
C LEU A 109 -10.46 18.16 3.56
N ASP A 110 -10.13 18.01 2.28
CA ASP A 110 -11.07 18.19 1.15
C ASP A 110 -11.93 16.94 0.88
N VAL A 111 -11.66 15.85 1.61
CA VAL A 111 -12.40 14.59 1.55
C VAL A 111 -13.41 14.59 2.73
N PRO A 112 -14.64 14.07 2.58
CA PRO A 112 -15.59 13.99 3.68
C PRO A 112 -14.94 13.44 4.96
N ILE A 113 -15.33 14.03 6.11
CA ILE A 113 -14.69 14.01 7.44
C ILE A 113 -14.35 12.59 7.97
N ASP A 114 -14.87 11.54 7.33
CA ASP A 114 -14.61 10.14 7.66
C ASP A 114 -13.25 9.61 7.13
N GLU A 115 -12.55 10.30 6.22
CA GLU A 115 -11.25 9.86 5.66
C GLU A 115 -10.03 10.54 6.32
N HIS A 116 -9.85 10.33 7.63
CA HIS A 116 -8.60 10.67 8.31
C HIS A 116 -7.49 9.68 7.90
N TRP A 117 -6.21 10.12 7.86
CA TRP A 117 -5.09 9.24 7.49
C TRP A 117 -4.91 8.05 8.46
N ARG A 118 -5.42 8.18 9.70
CA ARG A 118 -5.31 7.15 10.75
C ARG A 118 -5.97 5.83 10.33
N PRO A 119 -7.29 5.76 10.02
CA PRO A 119 -7.91 4.55 9.49
C PRO A 119 -7.17 3.94 8.31
N VAL A 120 -6.68 4.77 7.39
CA VAL A 120 -5.96 4.32 6.20
C VAL A 120 -4.63 3.66 6.58
N LEU A 121 -3.83 4.33 7.42
CA LEU A 121 -2.55 3.80 7.88
C LEU A 121 -2.76 2.53 8.73
N SER A 122 -3.75 2.51 9.62
CA SER A 122 -4.08 1.33 10.42
C SER A 122 -4.53 0.16 9.54
N THR A 123 -5.33 0.41 8.50
CA THR A 123 -5.73 -0.62 7.53
C THR A 123 -4.53 -1.16 6.76
N TRP A 124 -3.62 -0.28 6.34
CA TRP A 124 -2.39 -0.67 5.67
C TRP A 124 -1.48 -1.50 6.58
N LEU A 125 -1.25 -1.07 7.82
CA LEU A 125 -0.51 -1.82 8.83
C LEU A 125 -1.15 -3.21 9.07
N ALA A 126 -2.48 -3.27 9.18
CA ALA A 126 -3.21 -4.52 9.37
C ALA A 126 -3.29 -5.41 8.11
N SER A 127 -2.88 -4.92 6.93
CA SER A 127 -3.02 -5.65 5.66
C SER A 127 -2.16 -6.92 5.58
N GLY A 128 -1.13 -7.04 6.41
CA GLY A 128 -0.13 -8.11 6.34
C GLY A 128 0.90 -7.94 5.21
N HIS A 129 0.78 -6.89 4.39
CA HIS A 129 1.76 -6.55 3.35
C HIS A 129 2.66 -5.36 3.73
N ALA A 130 2.35 -4.63 4.79
CA ALA A 130 3.16 -3.49 5.24
C ALA A 130 4.53 -3.97 5.72
N THR A 131 5.60 -3.59 5.02
CA THR A 131 6.98 -4.02 5.34
C THR A 131 7.90 -2.87 5.70
N HIS A 132 7.70 -1.69 5.11
CA HIS A 132 8.57 -0.53 5.30
C HIS A 132 7.74 0.73 5.55
N LEU A 133 7.87 1.32 6.74
CA LEU A 133 7.25 2.58 7.11
C LEU A 133 8.32 3.65 7.31
N HIS A 134 8.22 4.76 6.59
CA HIS A 134 9.06 5.93 6.78
C HIS A 134 8.20 7.15 7.12
N LEU A 135 8.37 7.67 8.34
CA LEU A 135 7.74 8.90 8.81
C LEU A 135 8.78 10.01 8.91
N ASP A 136 8.47 11.17 8.35
CA ASP A 136 9.28 12.40 8.39
C ASP A 136 8.43 13.53 8.97
N ASN A 137 8.98 14.27 9.93
CA ASN A 137 8.31 15.37 10.62
C ASN A 137 6.87 15.02 11.03
N PHE A 138 6.71 13.88 11.70
CA PHE A 138 5.41 13.28 11.97
C PHE A 138 5.00 13.45 13.43
N THR A 139 3.80 13.98 13.63
CA THR A 139 3.17 14.17 14.94
C THR A 139 1.71 13.70 14.86
N CYS A 140 1.24 12.98 15.88
CA CYS A 140 -0.17 12.62 15.99
C CYS A 140 -0.66 12.78 17.43
N ASP A 141 -1.97 13.00 17.61
CA ASP A 141 -2.55 13.26 18.93
C ASP A 141 -2.56 12.02 19.84
N ASP A 142 -2.31 10.83 19.29
CA ASP A 142 -2.34 9.55 19.99
C ASP A 142 -1.15 8.68 19.61
N ASP A 143 0.04 9.12 20.01
CA ASP A 143 1.29 8.45 19.72
C ASP A 143 1.35 7.03 20.31
N VAL A 144 0.65 6.78 21.43
CA VAL A 144 0.63 5.47 22.09
C VAL A 144 -0.17 4.45 21.28
N GLU A 145 -1.36 4.80 20.78
CA GLU A 145 -2.11 3.92 19.88
C GLU A 145 -1.34 3.65 18.59
N MET A 146 -0.67 4.67 18.03
CA MET A 146 0.22 4.48 16.89
C MET A 146 1.32 3.46 17.21
N GLY A 147 1.98 3.58 18.36
CA GLY A 147 2.99 2.64 18.82
C GLY A 147 2.47 1.20 18.90
N HIS A 148 1.26 1.01 19.42
CA HIS A 148 0.60 -0.30 19.45
C HIS A 148 0.29 -0.85 18.05
N ASN A 149 -0.21 -0.03 17.13
CA ASN A 149 -0.51 -0.45 15.76
C ASN A 149 0.77 -0.89 15.02
N ILE A 150 1.86 -0.13 15.18
CA ILE A 150 3.17 -0.49 14.62
C ILE A 150 3.65 -1.82 15.21
N ALA A 151 3.58 -2.00 16.52
CA ALA A 151 4.03 -3.22 17.19
C ALA A 151 3.19 -4.46 16.85
N ALA A 152 1.89 -4.28 16.64
CA ALA A 152 0.98 -5.35 16.21
C ALA A 152 1.22 -5.80 14.76
N THR A 153 1.92 -4.99 13.97
CA THR A 153 2.17 -5.28 12.56
C THR A 153 3.30 -6.29 12.39
N THR A 154 2.94 -7.56 12.21
CA THR A 154 3.89 -8.66 12.12
C THR A 154 4.68 -8.69 10.80
N SER A 155 4.22 -8.00 9.76
CA SER A 155 4.91 -7.90 8.47
C SER A 155 5.92 -6.75 8.41
N LEU A 156 5.88 -5.80 9.36
CA LEU A 156 6.70 -4.60 9.33
C LEU A 156 8.12 -4.94 9.76
N THR A 157 9.08 -4.76 8.85
CA THR A 157 10.49 -5.12 9.03
C THR A 157 11.42 -3.91 9.07
N SER A 158 11.05 -2.81 8.42
CA SER A 158 11.79 -1.56 8.43
C SER A 158 10.93 -0.41 8.95
N LEU A 159 11.42 0.27 9.98
CA LEU A 159 10.83 1.50 10.52
C LEU A 159 11.86 2.64 10.51
N LYS A 160 11.53 3.73 9.82
CA LYS A 160 12.35 4.94 9.76
C LYS A 160 11.56 6.11 10.30
N LEU A 161 12.06 6.73 11.36
CA LEU A 161 11.45 7.87 12.03
C LEU A 161 12.43 9.03 11.99
N ASN A 162 12.12 10.03 11.18
CA ASN A 162 12.87 11.28 11.07
C ASN A 162 12.03 12.39 11.69
N ASP A 163 12.57 13.13 12.65
CA ASP A 163 11.89 14.25 13.30
C ASP A 163 10.47 13.91 13.77
N SER A 164 10.31 12.68 14.28
CA SER A 164 9.02 12.13 14.70
C SER A 164 9.07 11.75 16.19
N PRO A 165 9.34 12.70 17.11
CA PRO A 165 9.59 12.40 18.52
C PRO A 165 8.36 11.82 19.22
N GLY A 166 7.15 12.23 18.82
CA GLY A 166 5.90 11.69 19.34
C GLY A 166 5.80 10.19 19.14
N VAL A 167 5.97 9.71 17.90
CA VAL A 167 5.92 8.26 17.59
C VAL A 167 6.99 7.47 18.34
N VAL A 168 8.20 8.03 18.52
CA VAL A 168 9.25 7.38 19.32
C VAL A 168 8.81 7.25 20.78
N GLN A 169 8.25 8.32 21.36
CA GLN A 169 7.75 8.30 22.73
C GLN A 169 6.57 7.32 22.86
N GLY A 170 5.64 7.33 21.90
CA GLY A 170 4.52 6.40 21.85
C GLY A 170 4.93 4.93 21.79
N LEU A 171 6.00 4.60 21.04
CA LEU A 171 6.56 3.24 21.04
C LEU A 171 7.18 2.85 22.40
N VAL A 172 7.83 3.80 23.08
CA VAL A 172 8.38 3.59 24.42
C VAL A 172 7.27 3.41 25.45
N ASP A 173 6.26 4.27 25.42
CA ASP A 173 5.14 4.29 26.36
C ASP A 173 4.20 3.10 26.16
N ALA A 174 4.00 2.66 24.91
CA ALA A 174 3.27 1.45 24.59
C ALA A 174 3.94 0.20 25.20
N ASN A 175 5.25 0.26 25.47
CA ASN A 175 6.03 -0.78 26.15
C ASN A 175 5.80 -2.19 25.57
N VAL A 176 5.73 -2.26 24.24
CA VAL A 176 5.48 -3.48 23.46
C VAL A 176 6.73 -3.85 22.66
N PRO A 177 7.06 -5.15 22.56
CA PRO A 177 8.16 -5.58 21.71
C PRO A 177 7.83 -5.34 20.23
N LEU A 178 8.86 -5.06 19.43
CA LEU A 178 8.78 -4.94 17.97
C LEU A 178 9.41 -6.19 17.33
N PRO A 179 8.75 -7.36 17.37
CA PRO A 179 9.39 -8.65 17.09
C PRO A 179 9.83 -8.82 15.63
N SER A 180 9.18 -8.11 14.70
CA SER A 180 9.43 -8.24 13.26
C SER A 180 10.39 -7.19 12.71
N ILE A 181 10.70 -6.13 13.49
CA ILE A 181 11.56 -5.05 13.03
C ILE A 181 13.02 -5.51 13.01
N THR A 182 13.62 -5.48 11.82
CA THR A 182 15.03 -5.80 11.58
C THR A 182 15.85 -4.55 11.24
N GLU A 183 15.20 -3.49 10.75
CA GLU A 183 15.80 -2.19 10.52
C GLU A 183 15.03 -1.10 11.26
N LEU A 184 15.69 -0.45 12.22
CA LEU A 184 15.16 0.74 12.91
C LEU A 184 16.12 1.91 12.69
N ARG A 185 15.61 3.01 12.14
CA ARG A 185 16.36 4.28 12.02
C ARG A 185 15.63 5.40 12.71
N LEU A 186 16.32 6.06 13.64
CA LEU A 186 15.86 7.25 14.33
C LEU A 186 16.77 8.41 13.94
N GLN A 187 16.22 9.47 13.38
CA GLN A 187 16.93 10.69 13.04
C GLN A 187 16.21 11.90 13.62
N SER A 188 16.98 12.87 14.10
CA SER A 188 16.48 14.16 14.55
C SER A 188 17.34 15.25 13.90
N ALA A 189 16.70 16.27 13.35
CA ALA A 189 17.32 17.50 12.90
C ALA A 189 18.01 18.18 14.10
N ARG A 190 19.25 18.62 13.86
CA ARG A 190 20.05 19.37 14.84
C ARG A 190 19.68 20.84 14.85
#